data_AF-A0A3B0VLI3-F1
#
_entry.id   AF-A0A3B0VLI3-F1
#
_cell.length_a   1.000
_cell.length_b   1.000
_cell.length_c   1.000
_cell.angle_alpha   90.00
_cell.angle_beta   90.00
_cell.angle_gamma   90.00
#
_symmetry.space_group_name_H-M   'P 1'
#
loop_
_entity.id
_entity.type
_entity.pdbx_description
1 polymer ?
#
loop_
_entity_poly.entity_id
_entity_poly.type
_entity_poly.pdbx_seq_one_letter_code
_entity_poly.pdbx_strand_id
1 'polypeptide(L)'
;MNNDSTTTIATYLNRILDEIHPLMAEALYLAAVPVWFNADLFATMRQTEDARNEGLVERMLRYSFVRTLPSNEDEADTYAIRPDERLFLQRRWIARDRAAYLTAHQRALAYWQNNPDPNPQLQRRLILYHWLFVDQTAGINFLIDSFRQYHKERQIGEIERLLDTVSDARFYLVVLKQDLSLLDDLLR
;
A
#
# COMPACT_ATOMS: atom_id res chain seq x y z
N MET A 1 15.83 20.25 10.71
CA MET A 1 14.89 21.16 10.02
C MET A 1 13.68 20.43 9.39
N ASN A 2 13.32 19.20 9.82
CA ASN A 2 12.23 18.41 9.19
C ASN A 2 10.85 18.52 9.87
N ASN A 3 10.75 19.01 11.10
CA ASN A 3 9.47 19.02 11.83
C ASN A 3 8.44 20.03 11.27
N ASP A 4 8.88 21.14 10.69
CA ASP A 4 7.96 22.16 10.15
C ASP A 4 7.28 21.70 8.86
N SER A 5 8.02 21.07 7.95
CA SER A 5 7.47 20.58 6.68
C SER A 5 6.44 19.46 6.90
N THR A 6 6.73 18.49 7.77
CA THR A 6 5.79 17.39 8.08
C THR A 6 4.53 17.90 8.78
N THR A 7 4.66 18.85 9.72
CA THR A 7 3.51 19.50 10.38
C THR A 7 2.66 20.28 9.38
N THR A 8 3.30 20.97 8.44
CA THR A 8 2.64 21.75 7.40
C THR A 8 1.87 20.83 6.44
N ILE A 9 2.50 19.76 5.94
CA ILE A 9 1.87 18.75 5.07
C ILE A 9 0.66 18.13 5.77
N ALA A 10 0.81 17.69 7.02
CA ALA A 10 -0.28 17.10 7.80
C ALA A 10 -1.46 18.08 7.97
N THR A 11 -1.19 19.37 8.21
CA THR A 11 -2.22 20.39 8.35
C THR A 11 -2.99 20.61 7.04
N TYR A 12 -2.28 20.73 5.91
CA TYR A 12 -2.93 20.87 4.61
C TYR A 12 -3.73 19.63 4.22
N LEU A 13 -3.19 18.43 4.41
CA LEU A 13 -3.91 17.20 4.09
C LEU A 13 -5.14 17.00 4.98
N ASN A 14 -5.06 17.32 6.28
CA ASN A 14 -6.23 17.30 7.16
C ASN A 14 -7.34 18.19 6.58
N ARG A 15 -6.99 19.43 6.24
CA ARG A 15 -7.95 20.38 5.66
C ARG A 15 -8.55 19.89 4.36
N ILE A 16 -7.74 19.38 3.43
CA ILE A 16 -8.21 18.81 2.17
C ILE A 16 -9.21 17.67 2.46
N LEU A 17 -8.84 16.72 3.33
CA LEU A 17 -9.70 15.56 3.63
C LEU A 17 -11.00 15.93 4.36
N ASP A 18 -11.01 17.02 5.11
CA ASP A 18 -12.20 17.53 5.80
C ASP A 18 -13.14 18.31 4.87
N GLU A 19 -12.61 18.91 3.80
CA GLU A 19 -13.38 19.75 2.85
C GLU A 19 -13.86 18.98 1.60
N ILE A 20 -13.19 17.89 1.22
CA ILE A 20 -13.54 17.13 0.01
C ILE A 20 -14.76 16.24 0.20
N HIS A 21 -15.39 15.88 -0.92
CA HIS A 21 -16.50 14.94 -0.93
C HIS A 21 -16.09 13.57 -0.34
N PRO A 22 -16.92 12.90 0.48
CA PRO A 22 -16.58 11.63 1.14
C PRO A 22 -16.06 10.54 0.19
N LEU A 23 -16.67 10.39 -0.99
CA LEU A 23 -16.19 9.45 -2.03
C LEU A 23 -14.75 9.73 -2.49
N MET A 24 -14.33 11.00 -2.52
CA MET A 24 -12.96 11.36 -2.88
C MET A 24 -11.99 11.07 -1.74
N ALA A 25 -12.40 11.29 -0.49
CA ALA A 25 -11.61 10.91 0.68
C ALA A 25 -11.40 9.40 0.74
N GLU A 26 -12.45 8.61 0.53
CA GLU A 26 -12.37 7.16 0.39
C GLU A 26 -11.43 6.74 -0.75
N ALA A 27 -11.54 7.37 -1.92
CA ALA A 27 -10.66 7.09 -3.05
C ALA A 27 -9.17 7.33 -2.70
N LEU A 28 -8.84 8.46 -2.06
CA LEU A 28 -7.48 8.77 -1.63
C LEU A 28 -6.96 7.77 -0.58
N TYR A 29 -7.82 7.35 0.34
CA TYR A 29 -7.48 6.31 1.32
C TYR A 29 -7.17 4.97 0.67
N LEU A 30 -8.02 4.51 -0.26
CA LEU A 30 -7.81 3.27 -1.01
C LEU A 30 -6.54 3.33 -1.86
N ALA A 31 -6.31 4.44 -2.57
CA ALA A 31 -5.12 4.68 -3.37
C ALA A 31 -3.83 4.67 -2.55
N ALA A 32 -3.90 5.02 -1.26
CA ALA A 32 -2.75 5.02 -0.36
C ALA A 32 -2.38 3.63 0.17
N VAL A 33 -3.27 2.64 0.13
CA VAL A 33 -3.02 1.30 0.69
C VAL A 33 -1.85 0.60 -0.02
N PRO A 34 -1.89 0.35 -1.34
CA PRO A 34 -0.77 -0.27 -2.03
C PRO A 34 0.38 0.74 -2.24
N VAL A 35 1.55 0.25 -2.64
CA VAL A 35 2.71 1.09 -2.98
C VAL A 35 2.49 1.85 -4.30
N TRP A 36 1.74 1.22 -5.21
CA TRP A 36 1.24 1.79 -6.46
C TRP A 36 -0.09 1.12 -6.81
N PHE A 37 -0.88 1.74 -7.68
CA PHE A 37 -2.15 1.18 -8.14
C PHE A 37 -2.41 1.53 -9.61
N ASN A 38 -3.21 0.72 -10.27
CA ASN A 38 -3.85 1.04 -11.54
C ASN A 38 -5.37 1.11 -11.34
N ALA A 39 -6.12 1.37 -12.41
CA ALA A 39 -7.58 1.44 -12.36
C ALA A 39 -8.24 0.14 -11.86
N ASP A 40 -7.72 -1.02 -12.27
CA ASP A 40 -8.28 -2.33 -11.93
C ASP A 40 -8.11 -2.68 -10.45
N LEU A 41 -6.91 -2.46 -9.91
CA LEU A 41 -6.65 -2.65 -8.47
C LEU A 41 -7.51 -1.69 -7.65
N PHE A 42 -7.61 -0.42 -8.07
CA PHE A 42 -8.46 0.57 -7.39
C PHE A 42 -9.93 0.14 -7.37
N ALA A 43 -10.47 -0.28 -8.52
CA ALA A 43 -11.84 -0.78 -8.63
C ALA A 43 -12.06 -2.02 -7.75
N THR A 44 -11.10 -2.94 -7.74
CA THR A 44 -11.14 -4.16 -6.92
C THR A 44 -11.14 -3.85 -5.43
N MET A 45 -10.34 -2.89 -4.97
CA MET A 45 -10.33 -2.48 -3.56
C MET A 45 -11.62 -1.73 -3.16
N ARG A 46 -12.22 -0.98 -4.08
CA ARG A 46 -13.44 -0.20 -3.81
C ARG A 46 -14.71 -1.06 -3.77
N GLN A 47 -14.79 -2.13 -4.55
CA GLN A 47 -15.94 -3.05 -4.64
C GLN A 47 -17.31 -2.33 -4.76
N THR A 48 -17.35 -1.19 -5.45
CA THR A 48 -18.57 -0.43 -5.69
C THR A 48 -18.81 -0.31 -7.18
N GLU A 49 -19.94 -0.85 -7.63
CA GLU A 49 -20.36 -0.86 -9.04
C GLU A 49 -21.25 0.35 -9.36
N ASP A 50 -20.67 1.54 -9.36
CA ASP A 50 -21.37 2.79 -9.68
C ASP A 50 -20.84 3.49 -10.94
N ALA A 51 -19.97 2.81 -11.69
CA ALA A 51 -19.28 3.32 -12.88
C ALA A 51 -18.47 4.62 -12.65
N ARG A 52 -18.06 4.92 -11.40
CA ARG A 52 -17.32 6.16 -11.07
C ARG A 52 -15.81 5.97 -10.93
N ASN A 53 -15.30 4.74 -11.03
CA ASN A 53 -13.90 4.44 -10.72
C ASN A 53 -12.92 5.27 -11.58
N GLU A 54 -13.13 5.31 -12.89
CA GLU A 54 -12.30 6.10 -13.82
C GLU A 54 -12.31 7.59 -13.45
N GLY A 55 -13.50 8.18 -13.31
CA GLY A 55 -13.63 9.60 -12.95
C GLY A 55 -13.15 9.92 -11.52
N LEU A 56 -13.00 8.93 -10.63
CA LEU A 56 -12.33 9.10 -9.34
C LEU A 56 -10.81 9.13 -9.52
N VAL A 57 -10.25 8.20 -10.29
CA VAL A 57 -8.82 8.15 -10.61
C VAL A 57 -8.38 9.45 -11.30
N GLU A 58 -9.09 9.90 -12.33
CA GLU A 58 -8.79 11.16 -13.03
C GLU A 58 -8.80 12.38 -12.11
N ARG A 59 -9.74 12.42 -11.15
CA ARG A 59 -9.81 13.51 -10.18
C ARG A 59 -8.69 13.43 -9.15
N MET A 60 -8.28 12.22 -8.74
CA MET A 60 -7.13 12.06 -7.84
C MET A 60 -5.85 12.61 -8.46
N LEU A 61 -5.67 12.47 -9.78
CA LEU A 61 -4.49 13.01 -10.50
C LEU A 61 -4.38 14.55 -10.46
N ARG A 62 -5.43 15.25 -10.03
CA ARG A 62 -5.38 16.72 -9.84
C ARG A 62 -4.63 17.11 -8.57
N TYR A 63 -4.42 16.19 -7.63
CA TYR A 63 -3.63 16.44 -6.43
C TYR A 63 -2.14 16.25 -6.72
N SER A 64 -1.33 17.22 -6.31
CA SER A 64 0.13 17.23 -6.57
C SER A 64 0.90 16.05 -5.96
N PHE A 65 0.29 15.37 -4.98
CA PHE A 65 0.85 14.20 -4.31
C PHE A 65 0.44 12.86 -4.92
N VAL A 66 -0.41 12.87 -5.96
CA VAL A 66 -0.70 11.70 -6.78
C VAL A 66 0.10 11.83 -8.07
N ARG A 67 0.91 10.83 -8.40
CA ARG A 67 1.78 10.84 -9.58
C ARG A 67 1.50 9.64 -10.46
N THR A 68 1.55 9.86 -11.78
CA THR A 68 1.70 8.79 -12.76
C THR A 68 3.13 8.27 -12.71
N LEU A 69 3.28 6.95 -12.68
CA LEU A 69 4.57 6.30 -12.78
C LEU A 69 4.89 6.01 -14.25
N PRO A 70 6.17 5.93 -14.64
CA PRO A 70 6.54 5.55 -16.00
C PRO A 70 6.01 4.15 -16.33
N SER A 71 5.27 4.02 -17.42
CA SER A 71 4.82 2.76 -18.02
C SER A 71 5.31 2.66 -19.47
N ASN A 72 5.39 1.45 -20.00
CA ASN A 72 5.59 1.24 -21.44
C ASN A 72 4.28 1.56 -22.18
N GLU A 73 4.34 1.89 -23.49
CA GLU A 73 3.17 2.28 -24.30
C GLU A 73 2.04 1.22 -24.31
N ASP A 74 2.38 -0.05 -24.08
CA ASP A 74 1.44 -1.18 -24.05
C ASP A 74 0.93 -1.54 -22.64
N GLU A 75 1.37 -0.84 -21.59
CA GLU A 75 1.01 -1.13 -20.20
C GLU A 75 -0.04 -0.14 -19.68
N ALA A 76 -0.95 -0.63 -18.84
CA ALA A 76 -1.91 0.22 -18.17
C ALA A 76 -1.21 1.27 -17.29
N ASP A 77 -1.73 2.49 -17.27
CA ASP A 77 -1.20 3.55 -16.43
C ASP A 77 -1.20 3.13 -14.95
N THR A 78 -0.05 3.37 -14.31
CA THR A 78 0.14 3.12 -12.89
C THR A 78 0.37 4.42 -12.15
N TYR A 79 -0.09 4.47 -10.92
CA TYR A 79 -0.15 5.66 -10.10
C TYR A 79 0.40 5.37 -8.72
N ALA A 80 0.94 6.39 -8.06
CA ALA A 80 1.36 6.30 -6.67
C ALA A 80 1.05 7.58 -5.90
N ILE A 81 0.76 7.41 -4.61
CA ILE A 81 0.76 8.50 -3.65
C ILE A 81 2.22 8.76 -3.20
N ARG A 82 2.61 10.02 -3.09
CA ARG A 82 3.92 10.39 -2.53
C ARG A 82 4.11 9.84 -1.11
N PRO A 83 5.34 9.48 -0.69
CA PRO A 83 5.54 8.74 0.56
C PRO A 83 4.98 9.41 1.81
N ASP A 84 5.20 10.72 1.99
CA ASP A 84 4.74 11.45 3.19
C ASP A 84 3.22 11.55 3.26
N GLU A 85 2.57 11.81 2.12
CA GLU A 85 1.12 11.85 2.00
C GLU A 85 0.49 10.46 2.17
N ARG A 86 1.11 9.42 1.61
CA ARG A 86 0.71 8.01 1.80
C ARG A 86 0.74 7.65 3.28
N LEU A 87 1.83 8.02 3.96
CA LEU A 87 2.01 7.83 5.40
C LEU A 87 0.88 8.45 6.22
N PHE A 88 0.60 9.71 5.91
CA PHE A 88 -0.43 10.49 6.58
C PHE A 88 -1.83 9.89 6.34
N LEU A 89 -2.17 9.59 5.08
CA LEU A 89 -3.46 9.05 4.68
C LEU A 89 -3.75 7.73 5.39
N GLN A 90 -2.81 6.79 5.36
CA GLN A 90 -2.98 5.50 6.02
C GLN A 90 -3.10 5.65 7.55
N ARG A 91 -2.26 6.47 8.20
CA ARG A 91 -2.36 6.73 9.64
C ARG A 91 -3.72 7.29 10.04
N ARG A 92 -4.21 8.28 9.29
CA ARG A 92 -5.50 8.90 9.54
C ARG A 92 -6.64 7.91 9.30
N TRP A 93 -6.53 7.06 8.28
CA TRP A 93 -7.54 6.03 8.03
C TRP A 93 -7.59 4.99 9.13
N ILE A 94 -6.43 4.46 9.56
CA ILE A 94 -6.35 3.49 10.67
C ILE A 94 -7.02 4.05 11.93
N ALA A 95 -6.79 5.33 12.25
CA ALA A 95 -7.39 5.99 13.41
C ALA A 95 -8.90 6.17 13.29
N ARG A 96 -9.43 6.33 12.07
CA ARG A 96 -10.84 6.56 11.79
C ARG A 96 -11.65 5.27 11.67
N ASP A 97 -11.13 4.30 10.91
CA ASP A 97 -11.80 3.05 10.58
C ASP A 97 -10.79 1.94 10.28
N ARG A 98 -10.31 1.32 11.36
CA ARG A 98 -9.37 0.19 11.29
C ARG A 98 -9.93 -0.99 10.49
N ALA A 99 -11.23 -1.28 10.59
CA ALA A 99 -11.81 -2.44 9.94
C ALA A 99 -11.81 -2.26 8.42
N ALA A 100 -12.28 -1.12 7.93
CA ALA A 100 -12.27 -0.82 6.50
C ALA A 100 -10.85 -0.80 5.92
N TYR A 101 -9.87 -0.27 6.66
CA TYR A 101 -8.46 -0.32 6.28
C TYR A 101 -7.97 -1.77 6.07
N LEU A 102 -8.22 -2.67 7.02
CA LEU A 102 -7.82 -4.07 6.90
C LEU A 102 -8.55 -4.78 5.75
N THR A 103 -9.84 -4.48 5.53
CA THR A 103 -10.59 -4.99 4.38
C THR A 103 -9.99 -4.53 3.05
N ALA A 104 -9.48 -3.30 2.95
CA ALA A 104 -8.80 -2.84 1.74
C ALA A 104 -7.53 -3.67 1.46
N HIS A 105 -6.74 -4.00 2.49
CA HIS A 105 -5.60 -4.91 2.35
C HIS A 105 -6.00 -6.33 1.93
N GLN A 106 -7.11 -6.86 2.46
CA GLN A 106 -7.65 -8.16 2.03
C GLN A 106 -8.01 -8.16 0.55
N ARG A 107 -8.67 -7.10 0.06
CA ARG A 107 -9.06 -6.96 -1.35
C ARG A 107 -7.83 -6.80 -2.25
N ALA A 108 -6.84 -6.01 -1.83
CA ALA A 108 -5.59 -5.87 -2.56
C ALA A 108 -4.80 -7.18 -2.63
N LEU A 109 -4.72 -7.93 -1.52
CA LEU A 109 -4.09 -9.25 -1.50
C LEU A 109 -4.76 -10.21 -2.49
N ALA A 110 -6.08 -10.27 -2.48
CA ALA A 110 -6.85 -11.10 -3.40
C ALA A 110 -6.63 -10.68 -4.87
N TYR A 111 -6.54 -9.37 -5.15
CA TYR A 111 -6.21 -8.89 -6.49
C TYR A 111 -4.86 -9.43 -6.97
N TRP A 112 -3.80 -9.27 -6.17
CA TRP A 112 -2.46 -9.72 -6.56
C TRP A 112 -2.38 -11.24 -6.71
N GLN A 113 -3.07 -12.00 -5.87
CA GLN A 113 -3.11 -13.46 -6.00
C GLN A 113 -3.78 -13.92 -7.31
N ASN A 114 -4.77 -13.17 -7.80
CA ASN A 114 -5.54 -13.51 -9.00
C ASN A 114 -4.99 -12.87 -10.28
N ASN A 115 -4.16 -11.83 -10.17
CA ASN A 115 -3.56 -11.09 -11.28
C ASN A 115 -2.04 -11.04 -11.07
N PRO A 116 -1.31 -12.12 -11.38
CA PRO A 116 0.12 -12.18 -11.14
C PRO A 116 0.87 -11.16 -11.98
N ASP A 117 1.72 -10.37 -11.34
CA ASP A 117 2.67 -9.50 -12.02
C ASP A 117 3.68 -10.35 -12.84
N PRO A 118 4.02 -9.95 -14.08
CA PRO A 118 4.99 -10.67 -14.90
C PRO A 118 6.39 -10.72 -14.28
N ASN A 119 6.71 -9.80 -13.36
CA ASN A 119 7.89 -9.85 -12.53
C ASN A 119 7.62 -10.64 -11.23
N PRO A 120 8.13 -11.88 -11.10
CA PRO A 120 7.84 -12.73 -9.94
C PRO A 120 8.46 -12.18 -8.64
N GLN A 121 9.55 -11.41 -8.71
CA GLN A 121 10.12 -10.74 -7.54
C GLN A 121 9.22 -9.60 -7.05
N LEU A 122 8.69 -8.79 -7.98
CA LEU A 122 7.73 -7.74 -7.65
C LEU A 122 6.43 -8.34 -7.08
N GLN A 123 5.90 -9.37 -7.72
CA GLN A 123 4.71 -10.09 -7.28
C GLN A 123 4.81 -10.54 -5.81
N ARG A 124 5.95 -11.14 -5.43
CA ARG A 124 6.18 -11.59 -4.06
C ARG A 124 6.15 -10.43 -3.06
N ARG A 125 6.74 -9.30 -3.40
CA ARG A 125 6.72 -8.11 -2.54
C ARG A 125 5.32 -7.55 -2.38
N LEU A 126 4.53 -7.48 -3.46
CA LEU A 126 3.15 -7.02 -3.44
C LEU A 126 2.28 -7.93 -2.55
N ILE A 127 2.40 -9.25 -2.70
CA ILE A 127 1.72 -10.22 -1.85
C ILE A 127 2.16 -10.08 -0.39
N LEU A 128 3.46 -10.10 -0.11
CA LEU A 128 4.01 -10.04 1.25
C LEU A 128 3.51 -8.79 1.99
N TYR A 129 3.57 -7.62 1.33
CA TYR A 129 3.14 -6.37 1.92
C TYR A 129 1.72 -6.49 2.46
N HIS A 130 0.76 -6.95 1.67
CA HIS A 130 -0.63 -7.06 2.11
C HIS A 130 -0.86 -8.21 3.08
N TRP A 131 -0.15 -9.34 2.93
CA TRP A 131 -0.31 -10.48 3.81
C TRP A 131 0.00 -10.14 5.28
N LEU A 132 1.04 -9.34 5.52
CA LEU A 132 1.41 -8.90 6.87
C LEU A 132 0.28 -8.17 7.63
N PHE A 133 -0.68 -7.57 6.92
CA PHE A 133 -1.86 -6.93 7.52
C PHE A 133 -3.05 -7.87 7.67
N VAL A 134 -3.19 -8.83 6.77
CA VAL A 134 -4.35 -9.74 6.69
C VAL A 134 -4.18 -10.96 7.59
N ASP A 135 -3.02 -11.59 7.51
CA ASP A 135 -2.62 -12.76 8.28
C ASP A 135 -1.10 -12.72 8.46
N GLN A 136 -0.67 -12.18 9.60
CA GLN A 136 0.74 -11.97 9.90
C GLN A 136 1.53 -13.28 9.96
N THR A 137 0.92 -14.37 10.44
CA THR A 137 1.58 -15.69 10.49
C THR A 137 1.84 -16.21 9.08
N ALA A 138 0.84 -16.13 8.20
CA ALA A 138 1.00 -16.51 6.80
C ALA A 138 2.03 -15.62 6.10
N GLY A 139 2.01 -14.30 6.34
CA GLY A 139 3.00 -13.35 5.80
C GLY A 139 4.43 -13.65 6.25
N ILE A 140 4.63 -13.99 7.53
CA ILE A 140 5.95 -14.37 8.07
C ILE A 140 6.44 -15.68 7.45
N ASN A 141 5.58 -16.69 7.35
CA ASN A 141 5.95 -17.95 6.69
C ASN A 141 6.33 -17.71 5.22
N PHE A 142 5.57 -16.88 4.52
CA PHE A 142 5.86 -16.51 3.14
C PHE A 142 7.19 -15.76 2.97
N LEU A 143 7.53 -14.88 3.91
CA LEU A 143 8.82 -14.20 3.96
C LEU A 143 9.97 -15.19 4.14
N ILE A 144 9.85 -16.12 5.09
CA ILE A 144 10.85 -17.17 5.35
C ILE A 144 11.07 -18.04 4.11
N ASP A 145 9.99 -18.47 3.46
CA ASP A 145 10.08 -19.29 2.25
C ASP A 145 10.71 -18.53 1.08
N SER A 146 10.37 -17.24 0.93
CA SER A 146 10.98 -16.37 -0.08
C SER A 146 12.48 -16.14 0.19
N PHE A 147 12.90 -15.98 1.45
CA PHE A 147 14.32 -15.92 1.81
C PHE A 147 15.07 -17.20 1.48
N ARG A 148 14.52 -18.36 1.84
CA ARG A 148 15.14 -19.65 1.52
C ARG A 148 15.32 -19.81 0.01
N GLN A 149 14.31 -19.42 -0.76
CA GLN A 149 14.36 -19.45 -2.22
C GLN A 149 15.46 -18.52 -2.76
N TYR A 150 15.44 -17.24 -2.42
CA TYR A 150 16.41 -16.27 -2.94
C TYR A 150 17.83 -16.52 -2.47
N HIS A 151 18.02 -17.04 -1.26
CA HIS A 151 19.33 -17.49 -0.79
C HIS A 151 19.87 -18.64 -1.66
N LYS A 152 19.03 -19.65 -1.97
CA LYS A 152 19.40 -20.75 -2.86
C LYS A 152 19.74 -20.25 -4.27
N GLU A 153 19.00 -19.26 -4.77
CA GLU A 153 19.19 -18.64 -6.09
C GLU A 153 20.28 -17.55 -6.10
N ARG A 154 20.92 -17.27 -4.96
CA ARG A 154 21.95 -16.23 -4.77
C ARG A 154 21.47 -14.81 -5.14
N GLN A 155 20.19 -14.54 -4.96
CA GLN A 155 19.53 -13.25 -5.24
C GLN A 155 19.50 -12.36 -3.99
N ILE A 156 20.68 -11.91 -3.52
CA ILE A 156 20.78 -11.13 -2.27
C ILE A 156 19.98 -9.82 -2.33
N GLY A 157 19.99 -9.13 -3.47
CA GLY A 157 19.23 -7.89 -3.63
C GLY A 157 17.71 -8.07 -3.49
N GLU A 158 17.17 -9.26 -3.75
CA GLU A 158 15.73 -9.51 -3.54
C GLU A 158 15.41 -9.77 -2.06
N ILE A 159 16.37 -10.30 -1.29
CA ILE A 159 16.25 -10.41 0.18
C ILE A 159 16.17 -9.01 0.79
N GLU A 160 17.03 -8.08 0.37
CA GLU A 160 17.02 -6.69 0.82
C GLU A 160 15.67 -6.01 0.50
N ARG A 161 15.15 -6.19 -0.72
CA ARG A 161 13.84 -5.63 -1.11
C ARG A 161 12.66 -6.21 -0.36
N LEU A 162 12.73 -7.48 0.05
CA LEU A 162 11.74 -8.07 0.95
C LEU A 162 11.82 -7.44 2.35
N LEU A 163 13.03 -7.23 2.88
CA LEU A 163 13.24 -6.54 4.16
C LEU A 163 12.72 -5.10 4.12
N ASP A 164 12.95 -4.37 3.03
CA ASP A 164 12.38 -3.03 2.82
C ASP A 164 10.86 -3.05 2.84
N THR A 165 10.25 -4.08 2.24
CA THR A 165 8.80 -4.28 2.22
C THR A 165 8.25 -4.53 3.63
N VAL A 166 8.96 -5.31 4.43
CA VAL A 166 8.62 -5.56 5.84
C VAL A 166 8.77 -4.28 6.66
N SER A 167 9.83 -3.51 6.44
CA SER A 167 10.09 -2.24 7.12
C SER A 167 8.98 -1.22 6.87
N ASP A 168 8.53 -1.07 5.61
CA ASP A 168 7.38 -0.22 5.25
C ASP A 168 6.10 -0.68 5.97
N ALA A 169 5.78 -1.98 5.90
CA ALA A 169 4.59 -2.53 6.55
C ALA A 169 4.63 -2.36 8.08
N ARG A 170 5.80 -2.58 8.71
CA ARG A 170 6.02 -2.49 10.16
C ARG A 170 5.59 -1.15 10.71
N PHE A 171 5.85 -0.06 9.98
CA PHE A 171 5.45 1.29 10.40
C PHE A 171 3.93 1.38 10.68
N TYR A 172 3.11 0.81 9.80
CA TYR A 172 1.67 0.83 9.91
C TYR A 172 1.13 -0.22 10.88
N LEU A 173 1.78 -1.39 10.97
CA LEU A 173 1.42 -2.42 11.95
C LEU A 173 1.60 -1.93 13.40
N VAL A 174 2.63 -1.12 13.67
CA VAL A 174 2.78 -0.42 14.95
C VAL A 174 1.59 0.51 15.23
N VAL A 175 1.15 1.27 14.22
CA VAL A 175 -0.01 2.18 14.35
C VAL A 175 -1.30 1.39 14.60
N LEU A 176 -1.43 0.20 14.00
CA LEU A 176 -2.53 -0.74 14.25
C LEU A 176 -2.48 -1.43 15.62
N LYS A 177 -1.41 -1.21 16.40
CA LYS A 177 -1.14 -1.89 17.69
C LYS A 177 -1.15 -3.42 17.56
N GLN A 178 -0.61 -3.93 16.45
CA GLN A 178 -0.42 -5.37 16.29
C GLN A 178 0.74 -5.85 17.17
N ASP A 179 0.68 -7.11 17.61
CA ASP A 179 1.84 -7.76 18.21
C ASP A 179 2.87 -8.01 17.10
N LEU A 180 4.09 -7.54 17.33
CA LEU A 180 5.19 -7.64 16.38
C LEU A 180 6.33 -8.54 16.87
N SER A 181 6.19 -9.18 18.03
CA SER A 181 7.25 -9.99 18.65
C SER A 181 7.86 -10.99 17.67
N LEU A 182 7.02 -11.79 17.01
CA LEU A 182 7.46 -12.79 16.03
C LEU A 182 8.17 -12.17 14.81
N LEU A 183 7.69 -11.01 14.33
CA LEU A 183 8.30 -10.32 13.21
C LEU A 183 9.63 -9.68 13.59
N ASP A 184 9.70 -9.06 14.78
CA ASP A 184 10.90 -8.41 15.29
C ASP A 184 12.00 -9.42 15.62
N ASP A 185 11.64 -10.61 16.11
CA ASP A 185 12.61 -11.69 16.35
C ASP A 185 13.18 -12.27 15.04
N LEU A 186 12.41 -12.26 13.95
CA LEU A 186 12.87 -12.73 12.64
C LEU A 186 13.87 -11.75 11.99
N LEU A 187 13.81 -10.47 12.34
CA LEU A 187 14.62 -9.40 11.74
C LEU A 187 15.92 -9.10 12.51
N ARG A 188 16.17 -9.78 13.63
CA ARG A 188 17.38 -9.67 14.46
C ARG A 188 18.47 -10.62 13.99
#